data_AF-A0A6N7G0N9-F1
#
_entry.id   AF-A0A6N7G0N9-F1
#
_cell.length_a   1.000
_cell.length_b   1.000
_cell.length_c   1.000
_cell.angle_alpha   90.00
_cell.angle_beta   90.00
_cell.angle_gamma   90.00
#
_symmetry.space_group_name_H-M   'P 1'
#
loop_
_entity.id
_entity.type
_entity.pdbx_description
1 polymer ?
#
loop_
_entity_poly.entity_id
_entity_poly.type
_entity_poly.pdbx_seq_one_letter_code
_entity_poly.pdbx_strand_id
1 'polypeptide(L)' 'MTVDAHIQAINQALRADHEDWVATVQQWADAAAARGDTEAEQGHLAHVARLRKLPQPWATSESP' A
#
# COMPACT_ATOMS: atom_id res chain seq x y z
N MET A 1 18.65 -23.48 -4.26
CA MET A 1 17.91 -22.53 -5.12
C MET A 1 16.39 -22.48 -4.82
N THR A 2 15.82 -23.33 -3.97
CA THR A 2 14.37 -23.33 -3.64
C THR A 2 13.95 -22.31 -2.59
N VAL A 3 14.83 -21.98 -1.64
CA VAL A 3 14.56 -20.97 -0.59
C VAL A 3 14.33 -19.58 -1.21
N ASP A 4 15.05 -19.26 -2.27
CA ASP A 4 14.98 -17.98 -2.97
C ASP A 4 13.61 -17.75 -3.63
N ALA A 5 13.08 -18.78 -4.30
CA ALA A 5 11.75 -18.73 -4.93
C ALA A 5 10.61 -18.53 -3.92
N HIS A 6 10.71 -19.15 -2.74
CA HIS A 6 9.71 -18.96 -1.69
C HIS A 6 9.75 -17.53 -1.10
N ILE A 7 10.95 -16.97 -0.91
CA ILE A 7 11.11 -15.59 -0.45
C ILE A 7 10.56 -14.60 -1.49
N GLN A 8 10.82 -14.83 -2.77
CA GLN A 8 10.25 -14.01 -3.85
C GLN A 8 8.72 -14.06 -3.87
N ALA A 9 8.12 -15.25 -3.72
CA ALA A 9 6.66 -15.39 -3.69
C ALA A 9 6.03 -14.64 -2.49
N ILE A 10 6.66 -14.72 -1.31
CA ILE A 10 6.22 -13.97 -0.12
C ILE A 10 6.30 -12.47 -0.36
N ASN A 11 7.41 -11.99 -0.94
CA ASN A 11 7.59 -10.57 -1.23
C ASN A 11 6.56 -10.05 -2.24
N GLN A 12 6.24 -10.83 -3.27
CA GLN A 12 5.19 -10.49 -4.23
C GLN A 12 3.81 -10.44 -3.58
N ALA A 13 3.47 -11.40 -2.72
CA ALA A 13 2.21 -11.39 -1.99
C ALA A 13 2.09 -10.18 -1.06
N LEU A 14 3.15 -9.88 -0.28
CA LEU A 14 3.18 -8.72 0.60
C LEU A 14 3.05 -7.40 -0.16
N ARG A 15 3.67 -7.31 -1.33
CA ARG A 15 3.55 -6.15 -2.22
C ARG A 15 2.12 -5.98 -2.73
N ALA A 16 1.51 -7.06 -3.22
CA ALA A 16 0.13 -7.04 -3.72
C ALA A 16 -0.85 -6.62 -2.62
N ASP A 17 -0.76 -7.23 -1.43
CA ASP A 17 -1.61 -6.88 -0.29
C ASP A 17 -1.45 -5.42 0.12
N HIS A 18 -0.23 -4.88 0.08
CA HIS A 18 0.02 -3.47 0.37
C HIS A 18 -0.59 -2.54 -0.68
N GLU A 19 -0.43 -2.85 -1.97
CA GLU A 19 -0.99 -2.07 -3.07
C GLU A 19 -2.53 -2.09 -3.02
N ASP A 20 -3.14 -3.24 -2.74
CA ASP A 20 -4.59 -3.38 -2.56
C ASP A 20 -5.11 -2.57 -1.37
N TRP A 21 -4.37 -2.57 -0.26
CA TRP A 21 -4.72 -1.76 0.90
C TRP A 21 -4.64 -0.25 0.61
N VAL A 22 -3.58 0.20 -0.06
CA VAL A 22 -3.45 1.59 -0.50
C VAL A 22 -4.61 1.98 -1.43
N ALA A 23 -4.97 1.13 -2.38
CA ALA A 23 -6.09 1.37 -3.28
C ALA A 23 -7.42 1.48 -2.52
N THR A 24 -7.65 0.62 -1.53
CA THR A 24 -8.84 0.64 -0.69
C THR A 24 -8.98 1.96 0.07
N VAL A 25 -7.89 2.42 0.71
CA VAL A 25 -7.91 3.69 1.44
C VAL A 25 -8.07 4.89 0.50
N GLN A 26 -7.52 4.82 -0.72
CA GLN A 26 -7.73 5.84 -1.74
C GLN A 26 -9.21 5.91 -2.15
N GLN A 27 -9.89 4.77 -2.35
CA GLN A 27 -11.33 4.76 -2.65
C GLN A 27 -12.17 5.39 -1.53
N TRP A 28 -11.74 5.28 -0.26
CA TRP A 28 -12.41 5.97 0.83
C TRP A 28 -12.22 7.49 0.77
N ALA A 29 -11.03 7.96 0.40
CA ALA A 29 -10.79 9.38 0.15
C ALA A 29 -11.69 9.89 -0.99
N ASP A 30 -11.75 9.16 -2.10
CA ASP A 30 -12.56 9.52 -3.27
C ASP A 30 -14.06 9.54 -2.92
N ALA A 31 -14.52 8.57 -2.12
CA ALA A 31 -15.90 8.53 -1.64
C ALA A 31 -16.22 9.66 -0.66
N ALA A 32 -15.27 10.07 0.19
CA ALA A 32 -15.42 11.22 1.07
C ALA A 32 -15.49 12.53 0.26
N ALA A 33 -14.61 12.69 -0.72
CA ALA A 33 -14.62 13.81 -1.66
C ALA A 33 -15.96 13.91 -2.42
N ALA A 34 -16.48 12.79 -2.92
CA ALA A 34 -17.77 12.73 -3.61
C ALA A 34 -18.97 13.14 -2.72
N ARG A 35 -18.84 12.98 -1.40
CA ARG A 35 -19.84 13.41 -0.40
C ARG A 35 -19.61 14.85 0.10
N GLY A 36 -18.52 15.50 -0.31
CA GLY A 36 -18.11 16.82 0.20
C GLY A 36 -17.55 16.79 1.63
N ASP A 37 -17.16 15.63 2.14
CA ASP A 37 -16.57 15.47 3.47
C ASP A 37 -15.04 15.67 3.41
N THR A 38 -14.64 16.95 3.43
CA THR A 38 -13.23 17.34 3.32
C THR A 38 -12.36 16.84 4.47
N GLU A 39 -12.92 16.71 5.68
CA GLU A 39 -12.16 16.21 6.84
C GLU A 39 -11.83 14.72 6.69
N ALA A 40 -12.83 13.91 6.31
CA ALA A 40 -12.62 12.49 6.04
C ALA A 40 -11.68 12.27 4.86
N GLU A 41 -11.84 13.04 3.76
CA GLU A 41 -10.94 13.00 2.60
C GLU A 41 -9.47 13.23 3.03
N GLN A 42 -9.20 14.31 3.76
CA GLN A 42 -7.85 14.64 4.24
C GLN A 42 -7.29 13.54 5.16
N GLY A 43 -8.13 12.98 6.04
CA GLY A 43 -7.75 11.87 6.90
C GLY A 43 -7.32 10.63 6.11
N HIS A 44 -8.09 10.26 5.08
CA HIS A 44 -7.78 9.12 4.21
C HIS A 44 -6.53 9.38 3.36
N LEU A 45 -6.37 10.57 2.78
CA LEU A 45 -5.17 10.94 2.03
C LEU A 45 -3.90 10.93 2.91
N ALA A 46 -3.99 11.41 4.15
CA ALA A 46 -2.89 11.33 5.11
C ALA A 46 -2.55 9.86 5.44
N HIS A 47 -3.55 8.98 5.50
CA HIS A 47 -3.32 7.55 5.69
C HIS A 47 -2.62 6.93 4.47
N VAL A 48 -3.07 7.20 3.24
CA VAL A 48 -2.37 6.78 2.01
C VAL A 48 -0.90 7.24 2.02
N ALA A 49 -0.66 8.50 2.38
CA ALA A 49 0.68 9.06 2.46
C ALA A 49 1.57 8.35 3.51
N ARG A 50 1.00 7.93 4.65
CA ARG A 50 1.72 7.12 5.64
C ARG A 50 2.05 5.73 5.11
N LEU A 51 1.10 5.05 4.49
CA LEU A 51 1.31 3.72 3.93
C LEU A 51 2.46 3.70 2.91
N ARG A 52 2.49 4.69 2.01
CA ARG A 52 3.55 4.83 1.00
C ARG A 52 4.94 5.13 1.58
N LYS A 53 5.01 5.64 2.81
CA LYS A 53 6.27 5.96 3.50
C LYS A 53 6.78 4.81 4.39
N LEU A 54 5.97 3.77 4.62
CA LEU A 54 6.42 2.64 5.40
C LEU A 54 7.59 1.95 4.70
N PRO A 55 8.59 1.45 5.46
CA PRO A 55 9.63 0.61 4.89
C PRO A 55 8.97 -0.56 4.17
N GLN A 56 9.31 -0.75 2.89
CA GLN A 56 8.76 -1.82 2.08
C GLN A 56 9.74 -2.99 2.12
N PRO A 57 9.50 -4.02 2.95
CA PRO A 57 10.48 -5.10 3.14
C PRO A 57 10.82 -5.83 1.84
N TRP A 58 9.88 -5.88 0.89
CA TRP A 58 10.09 -6.45 -0.45
C TRP A 58 10.97 -5.59 -1.38
N ALA A 59 11.15 -4.30 -1.13
CA ALA A 59 12.03 -3.44 -1.94
C ALA A 59 13.52 -3.73 -1.71
N THR A 60 13.88 -4.29 -0.55
CA THR A 60 15.27 -4.68 -0.22
C THR A 60 15.78 -5.85 -1.09
N SER A 61 14.87 -6.64 -1.64
CA SER A 61 15.15 -7.79 -2.51
C SER A 61 15.48 -7.42 -3.96
N GLU A 62 15.41 -6.13 -4.32
CA GLU A 62 15.69 -5.62 -5.68
C GLU A 62 17.14 -5.12 -5.85
N SER A 63 18.07 -5.47 -4.96
CA SER A 63 19.49 -5.16 -5.19
C SER A 63 20.12 -6.17 -6.17
N PRO A 64 20.83 -5.69 -7.21
CA PRO A 64 21.42 -6.50 -8.28
C PRO A 64 22.59 -7.38 -7.83
#